data_AF-A0A9P5S7Z9-F1
#
_entry.id   AF-A0A9P5S7Z9-F1
#
_cell.length_a   1.000
_cell.length_b   1.000
_cell.length_c   1.000
_cell.angle_alpha   90.00
_cell.angle_beta   90.00
_cell.angle_gamma   90.00
#
_symmetry.space_group_name_H-M   'P 1'
#
loop_
_entity.id
_entity.type
_entity.pdbx_description
1 polymer ?
#
loop_
_entity_poly.entity_id
_entity_poly.type
_entity_poly.pdbx_seq_one_letter_code
_entity_poly.pdbx_strand_id
1 'polypeptide(L)'
;SAMLLGSNVTTLLQQLGLYEEFQAIGKPIVQTNLLDVHLQPYFTIGFPFRAKYAGGDDYILTRPDLYEILLRQIPKENIHLGKRILSFEQNKDGVIIRCTDNATHHGDILVGSDGAHSAVRQHLFHVQKKKKLLPKSDDVPLPFSTVCLVGQTVPLNPEEYPLLKTPHSVFNAMLGQGSPYS
;
A
#
# COMPACT_ATOMS: atom_id res chain seq x y z
N SER A 1 -7.69 -7.89 -2.13
CA SER A 1 -6.24 -8.05 -2.33
C SER A 1 -5.53 -8.06 -0.98
N ALA A 2 -4.50 -8.87 -0.81
CA ALA A 2 -3.67 -8.88 0.39
C ALA A 2 -2.62 -7.77 0.35
N MET A 3 -2.19 -7.31 1.53
CA MET A 3 -1.14 -6.32 1.72
C MET A 3 -0.22 -6.78 2.84
N LEU A 4 1.08 -6.61 2.64
CA LEU A 4 2.08 -6.73 3.69
C LEU A 4 2.39 -5.32 4.19
N LEU A 5 2.20 -5.09 5.49
CA LEU A 5 2.59 -3.86 6.16
C LEU A 5 3.75 -4.14 7.10
N GLY A 6 4.80 -3.33 6.97
CA GLY A 6 5.99 -3.43 7.80
C GLY A 6 5.76 -2.91 9.22
N SER A 7 6.63 -3.34 10.13
CA SER A 7 6.75 -2.86 11.52
C SER A 7 6.83 -1.33 11.68
N ASN A 8 7.28 -0.59 10.66
CA ASN A 8 7.22 0.88 10.70
C ASN A 8 5.77 1.41 10.75
N VAL A 9 4.82 0.69 10.14
CA VAL A 9 3.40 1.06 10.13
C VAL A 9 2.73 0.71 11.46
N THR A 10 3.19 -0.34 12.15
CA THR A 10 2.59 -0.73 13.44
C THR A 10 2.77 0.35 14.49
N THR A 11 3.95 0.96 14.55
CA THR A 11 4.23 2.09 15.46
C THR A 11 3.32 3.29 15.18
N LEU A 12 3.08 3.60 13.90
CA LEU A 12 2.14 4.67 13.52
C LEU A 12 0.71 4.34 13.97
N LEU A 13 0.25 3.10 13.74
CA LEU A 13 -1.08 2.67 14.15
C LEU A 13 -1.26 2.65 15.67
N GLN A 14 -0.20 2.38 16.44
CA GLN A 14 -0.20 2.55 17.90
C GLN A 14 -0.43 4.00 18.30
N GLN A 15 0.27 4.95 17.67
CA GLN A 15 0.08 6.38 17.95
C GLN A 15 -1.33 6.87 17.61
N LEU A 16 -1.96 6.26 16.60
CA LEU A 16 -3.34 6.55 16.20
C LEU A 16 -4.40 5.80 17.05
N GLY A 17 -3.99 4.93 17.98
CA GLY A 17 -4.91 4.12 18.79
C GLY A 17 -5.59 2.98 18.02
N LEU A 18 -5.10 2.64 16.83
CA LEU A 18 -5.70 1.64 15.92
C LEU A 18 -5.00 0.28 15.97
N TYR A 19 -3.99 0.12 16.82
CA TYR A 19 -3.14 -1.06 16.81
C TYR A 19 -3.88 -2.35 17.12
N GLU A 20 -4.77 -2.37 18.12
CA GLU A 20 -5.52 -3.58 18.49
C GLU A 20 -6.48 -4.02 17.37
N GLU A 21 -7.22 -3.08 16.78
CA GLU A 21 -8.09 -3.38 15.63
C GLU A 21 -7.29 -3.89 14.43
N PHE A 22 -6.14 -3.26 14.16
CA PHE A 22 -5.23 -3.69 13.11
C PHE A 22 -4.68 -5.12 13.34
N GLN A 23 -4.27 -5.43 14.57
CA GLN A 23 -3.81 -6.77 14.93
C GLN A 23 -4.92 -7.81 14.79
N ALA A 24 -6.17 -7.45 15.11
CA ALA A 24 -7.31 -8.36 15.02
C ALA A 24 -7.64 -8.78 13.58
N ILE A 25 -7.40 -7.90 12.60
CA ILE A 25 -7.65 -8.19 11.18
C ILE A 25 -6.43 -8.75 10.42
N GLY A 26 -5.25 -8.70 11.03
CA GLY A 26 -3.98 -9.09 10.41
C GLY A 26 -3.40 -10.37 10.99
N LYS A 27 -2.63 -11.10 10.18
CA LYS A 27 -1.77 -12.18 10.67
C LYS A 27 -0.30 -11.72 10.70
N PRO A 28 0.39 -11.84 11.84
CA PRO A 28 1.81 -11.48 11.92
C PRO A 28 2.69 -12.42 11.09
N ILE A 29 3.76 -11.88 10.53
CA ILE A 29 4.80 -12.59 9.78
C ILE A 29 6.06 -12.66 10.65
N VAL A 30 6.29 -13.83 11.23
CA VAL A 30 7.39 -14.07 12.17
C VAL A 30 8.61 -14.72 11.51
N GLN A 31 8.44 -15.25 10.29
CA GLN A 31 9.49 -15.87 9.51
C GLN A 31 9.16 -15.87 8.02
N THR A 32 10.20 -16.05 7.19
CA THR A 32 10.07 -16.32 5.76
C THR A 32 10.81 -17.61 5.43
N ASN A 33 10.14 -18.51 4.71
CA ASN A 33 10.77 -19.71 4.17
C ASN A 33 11.24 -19.44 2.74
N LEU A 34 12.53 -19.67 2.48
CA LEU A 34 13.10 -19.57 1.14
C LEU A 34 13.11 -20.96 0.53
N LEU A 35 12.38 -21.12 -0.56
CA LEU A 35 12.17 -22.40 -1.25
C LEU A 35 12.77 -22.35 -2.65
N ASP A 36 13.12 -23.51 -3.19
CA ASP A 36 13.36 -23.67 -4.62
C ASP A 36 12.04 -23.82 -5.40
N VAL A 37 12.15 -23.98 -6.73
CA VAL A 37 11.00 -24.16 -7.64
C VAL A 37 10.25 -25.48 -7.45
N HIS A 38 10.80 -26.42 -6.68
CA HIS A 38 10.20 -27.70 -6.33
C HIS A 38 9.65 -27.70 -4.89
N LEU A 39 9.49 -26.51 -4.29
CA LEU A 39 9.04 -26.29 -2.91
C LEU A 39 9.95 -26.91 -1.84
N GLN A 40 11.21 -27.22 -2.18
CA GLN A 40 12.18 -27.67 -1.20
C GLN A 40 12.82 -26.47 -0.49
N PRO A 41 12.94 -26.50 0.85
CA PRO A 41 13.50 -25.38 1.58
C PRO A 41 15.01 -25.28 1.37
N TYR A 42 15.48 -24.09 1.01
CA TYR A 42 16.88 -23.71 1.17
C TYR A 42 17.18 -23.44 2.66
N PHE A 43 16.43 -22.51 3.24
CA PHE A 43 16.53 -22.15 4.66
C PHE A 43 15.32 -21.31 5.09
N THR A 44 15.20 -21.11 6.40
CA THR A 44 14.16 -20.27 7.02
C THR A 44 14.83 -19.09 7.71
N ILE A 45 14.32 -17.88 7.49
CA ILE A 45 14.73 -16.67 8.20
C ILE A 45 13.65 -16.32 9.21
N GLY A 46 13.95 -16.53 10.50
CA GLY A 46 13.10 -16.06 11.59
C GLY A 46 13.37 -14.59 11.93
N PHE A 47 12.35 -13.90 12.45
CA PHE A 47 12.41 -12.48 12.79
C PHE A 47 12.21 -12.18 14.29
N PRO A 48 12.85 -12.91 15.24
CA PRO A 48 12.60 -12.73 16.68
C PRO A 48 13.01 -11.35 17.21
N PHE A 49 13.78 -10.60 16.44
CA PHE A 49 14.33 -9.30 16.81
C PHE A 49 13.44 -8.11 16.39
N ARG A 50 12.40 -8.33 15.57
CA ARG A 50 11.59 -7.25 14.98
C ARG A 50 10.88 -6.40 16.02
N ALA A 51 10.14 -7.03 16.94
CA ALA A 51 9.48 -6.31 18.03
C ALA A 51 10.47 -5.44 18.83
N LYS A 52 11.69 -5.94 19.08
CA LYS A 52 12.72 -5.24 19.85
C LYS A 52 13.33 -4.04 19.12
N TYR A 53 13.71 -4.18 17.85
CA TYR A 53 14.47 -3.16 17.13
C TYR A 53 13.65 -2.34 16.14
N ALA A 54 12.51 -2.85 15.69
CA ALA A 54 11.64 -2.19 14.71
C ALA A 54 10.29 -1.74 15.30
N GLY A 55 10.00 -2.04 16.57
CA GLY A 55 8.80 -1.59 17.28
C GLY A 55 7.54 -2.43 17.05
N GLY A 56 7.63 -3.51 16.26
CA GLY A 56 6.53 -4.43 16.02
C GLY A 56 6.89 -5.51 14.99
N ASP A 57 5.95 -6.41 14.72
CA ASP A 57 6.04 -7.39 13.64
C ASP A 57 5.48 -6.82 12.32
N ASP A 58 5.82 -7.46 11.20
CA ASP A 58 5.10 -7.21 9.95
C ASP A 58 3.79 -8.01 9.95
N TYR A 59 2.78 -7.50 9.27
CA TYR A 59 1.47 -8.18 9.17
C TYR A 59 1.07 -8.33 7.71
N ILE A 60 0.42 -9.45 7.41
CA ILE A 60 -0.39 -9.59 6.20
C ILE A 60 -1.87 -9.46 6.56
N LEU A 61 -2.59 -8.68 5.75
CA LEU A 61 -4.01 -8.43 5.93
C LEU A 61 -4.66 -8.09 4.59
N THR A 62 -5.98 -7.94 4.56
CA THR A 62 -6.68 -7.51 3.36
C THR A 62 -6.72 -5.98 3.27
N ARG A 63 -6.66 -5.46 2.04
CA ARG A 63 -6.80 -4.01 1.79
C ARG A 63 -8.17 -3.46 2.25
N PRO A 64 -9.31 -4.11 1.98
CA PRO A 64 -10.61 -3.62 2.45
C PRO A 64 -10.67 -3.47 3.96
N ASP A 65 -10.20 -4.47 4.73
CA ASP A 65 -10.27 -4.42 6.20
C ASP A 65 -9.45 -3.26 6.77
N LEU A 66 -8.25 -3.02 6.21
CA LEU A 66 -7.44 -1.86 6.60
C LEU A 66 -8.17 -0.55 6.30
N TYR A 67 -8.79 -0.44 5.12
CA TYR A 67 -9.50 0.77 4.71
C TYR A 67 -10.70 1.02 5.60
N GLU A 68 -11.43 -0.03 6.01
CA GLU A 68 -12.54 0.13 6.95
C GLU A 68 -12.10 0.75 8.28
N ILE A 69 -11.01 0.25 8.87
CA ILE A 69 -10.50 0.79 10.14
C ILE A 69 -10.12 2.26 9.97
N LEU A 70 -9.40 2.61 8.91
CA LEU A 70 -8.95 3.97 8.66
C LEU A 70 -10.12 4.92 8.35
N LEU A 71 -11.11 4.48 7.56
CA LEU A 71 -12.26 5.30 7.18
C LEU A 71 -13.15 5.64 8.37
N ARG A 72 -13.27 4.75 9.36
CA ARG A 72 -14.03 5.01 10.58
C ARG A 72 -13.47 6.17 11.41
N GLN A 73 -12.20 6.51 11.23
CA GLN A 73 -11.55 7.65 11.91
C GLN A 73 -11.82 9.00 11.23
N ILE A 74 -12.49 9.01 10.08
CA ILE A 74 -12.72 10.22 9.29
C ILE A 74 -14.23 10.54 9.32
N PRO A 75 -14.62 11.76 9.75
CA PRO A 75 -16.02 12.19 9.66
C PRO A 75 -16.53 12.09 8.23
N LYS A 76 -17.73 11.51 8.05
CA LYS A 76 -18.28 11.18 6.71
C LYS A 76 -18.49 12.42 5.85
N GLU A 77 -18.82 13.55 6.46
CA GLU A 77 -18.97 14.86 5.85
C GLU A 77 -17.70 15.37 5.16
N ASN A 78 -16.53 14.89 5.58
CA ASN A 78 -15.24 15.24 4.98
C ASN A 78 -14.88 14.33 3.79
N ILE A 79 -15.70 13.31 3.49
CA ILE A 79 -15.45 12.35 2.41
C ILE A 79 -16.44 12.62 1.27
N HIS A 80 -15.91 13.12 0.15
CA HIS A 80 -16.69 13.35 -1.05
C HIS A 80 -16.34 12.31 -2.13
N LEU A 81 -17.19 11.29 -2.25
CA LEU A 81 -17.05 10.26 -3.30
C LEU A 81 -17.58 10.76 -4.65
N GLY A 82 -17.20 10.07 -5.73
CA GLY A 82 -17.58 10.45 -7.10
C GLY A 82 -16.90 11.74 -7.60
N LYS A 83 -15.99 12.33 -6.82
CA LYS A 83 -15.24 13.53 -7.16
C LYS A 83 -13.92 13.17 -7.82
N ARG A 84 -13.89 13.15 -9.15
CA ARG A 84 -12.64 13.00 -9.91
C ARG A 84 -12.09 14.38 -10.28
N ILE A 85 -10.85 14.66 -9.87
CA ILE A 85 -10.16 15.91 -10.20
C ILE A 85 -9.88 15.95 -11.71
N LEU A 86 -10.26 17.05 -12.36
CA LEU A 86 -10.00 17.35 -13.76
C LEU A 86 -8.78 18.27 -13.90
N SER A 87 -8.72 19.32 -13.08
CA SER A 87 -7.61 20.28 -13.05
C SER A 87 -7.56 21.02 -11.72
N PHE A 88 -6.45 21.69 -11.44
CA PHE A 88 -6.36 22.62 -10.33
C PHE A 88 -5.47 23.81 -10.65
N GLU A 89 -5.69 24.90 -9.93
CA GLU A 89 -4.89 26.13 -10.01
C GLU A 89 -4.42 26.48 -8.61
N GLN A 90 -3.15 26.87 -8.48
CA GLN A 90 -2.57 27.37 -7.23
C GLN A 90 -2.24 28.85 -7.40
N ASN A 91 -2.65 29.66 -6.43
CA ASN A 91 -2.32 31.08 -6.33
C ASN A 91 -1.90 31.43 -4.89
N LYS A 92 -1.72 32.72 -4.61
CA LYS A 92 -1.32 33.21 -3.29
C LYS A 92 -2.36 32.96 -2.19
N ASP A 93 -3.61 32.71 -2.57
CA ASP A 93 -4.77 32.55 -1.69
C ASP A 93 -5.16 31.06 -1.51
N GLY A 94 -4.43 30.13 -2.13
CA GLY A 94 -4.62 28.68 -1.98
C GLY A 94 -4.71 27.92 -3.31
N VAL A 95 -5.48 26.83 -3.30
CA VAL A 95 -5.70 25.91 -4.41
C VAL A 95 -7.18 25.84 -4.76
N ILE A 96 -7.48 25.95 -6.05
CA ILE A 96 -8.81 25.79 -6.62
C ILE A 96 -8.83 24.49 -7.43
N ILE A 97 -9.70 23.56 -7.06
CA ILE A 97 -9.83 22.23 -7.68
C ILE A 97 -11.10 22.21 -8.51
N ARG A 98 -11.02 21.74 -9.75
CA ARG A 98 -12.17 21.52 -10.63
C ARG A 98 -12.36 20.03 -10.84
N CYS A 99 -13.58 19.54 -10.60
CA CYS A 99 -13.95 18.13 -10.72
C CYS A 99 -14.72 17.86 -12.03
N THR A 100 -14.78 16.60 -12.44
CA THR A 100 -15.45 16.19 -13.69
C THR A 100 -16.97 16.31 -13.67
N ASP A 101 -17.55 16.50 -12.49
CA ASP A 101 -18.98 16.77 -12.27
C ASP A 101 -19.28 18.28 -12.23
N ASN A 102 -18.35 19.12 -12.70
CA ASN A 102 -18.37 20.58 -12.64
C ASN A 102 -18.32 21.18 -11.21
N ALA A 103 -18.14 20.36 -10.17
CA ALA A 103 -17.93 20.89 -8.82
C ALA A 103 -16.57 21.61 -8.73
N THR A 104 -16.52 22.68 -7.93
CA THR A 104 -15.30 23.41 -7.61
C THR A 104 -15.09 23.41 -6.10
N HIS A 105 -13.86 23.13 -5.66
CA HIS A 105 -13.46 23.13 -4.27
C HIS A 105 -12.28 24.08 -4.05
N HIS A 106 -12.23 24.71 -2.88
CA HIS A 106 -11.16 25.62 -2.48
C HIS A 106 -10.48 25.06 -1.22
N GLY A 107 -9.17 25.21 -1.12
CA GLY A 107 -8.42 24.85 0.09
C GLY A 107 -6.99 25.39 0.06
N ASP A 108 -6.32 25.42 1.20
CA ASP A 108 -4.97 26.00 1.29
C ASP A 108 -3.90 25.08 0.70
N ILE A 109 -4.08 23.77 0.85
CA ILE A 109 -3.12 22.74 0.45
C ILE A 109 -3.84 21.61 -0.29
N LEU A 110 -3.22 21.14 -1.38
CA LEU A 110 -3.63 19.93 -2.09
C LEU A 110 -2.57 18.85 -1.91
N VAL A 111 -2.96 17.70 -1.36
CA VAL A 111 -2.12 16.50 -1.26
C VAL A 111 -2.63 15.46 -2.25
N GLY A 112 -1.79 15.07 -3.21
CA GLY A 112 -2.10 14.02 -4.18
C GLY A 112 -1.84 12.61 -3.63
N SER A 113 -2.88 11.94 -3.14
CA SER A 113 -2.85 10.53 -2.67
C SER A 113 -3.59 9.57 -3.62
N ASP A 114 -3.67 9.92 -4.91
CA ASP A 114 -4.44 9.27 -5.97
C ASP A 114 -3.68 8.17 -6.74
N GLY A 115 -2.64 7.60 -6.12
CA GLY A 115 -1.98 6.36 -6.55
C GLY A 115 -1.03 6.48 -7.74
N ALA A 116 -0.65 5.33 -8.31
CA ALA A 116 0.38 5.25 -9.35
C ALA A 116 0.05 6.06 -10.61
N HIS A 117 -1.24 6.16 -10.95
CA HIS A 117 -1.75 6.93 -12.11
C HIS A 117 -2.22 8.34 -11.74
N SER A 118 -1.69 8.91 -10.67
CA SER A 118 -2.05 10.23 -10.12
C SER A 118 -2.31 11.29 -11.19
N ALA A 119 -3.55 11.78 -11.22
CA ALA A 119 -3.95 12.92 -12.03
C ALA A 119 -3.36 14.23 -11.46
N VAL A 120 -3.25 14.32 -10.13
CA VAL A 120 -2.64 15.47 -9.45
C VAL A 120 -1.19 15.65 -9.90
N ARG A 121 -0.38 14.57 -9.88
CA ARG A 121 1.02 14.60 -10.33
C ARG A 121 1.14 14.97 -11.80
N GLN A 122 0.33 14.35 -12.67
CA GLN A 122 0.35 14.61 -14.11
C GLN A 122 0.06 16.09 -14.43
N HIS A 123 -0.96 16.67 -13.81
CA HIS A 123 -1.29 18.09 -14.00
C HIS A 123 -0.18 19.00 -13.46
N LEU A 124 0.35 18.72 -12.26
CA LEU A 124 1.46 19.48 -11.69
C LEU A 124 2.68 19.49 -12.63
N PHE A 125 3.05 18.32 -13.17
CA PHE A 125 4.21 18.17 -14.04
C PHE A 125 4.01 18.92 -15.37
N HIS A 126 2.81 18.85 -15.94
CA HIS A 126 2.45 19.61 -17.14
C HIS A 126 2.61 21.12 -16.96
N VAL A 127 2.11 21.66 -15.84
CA VAL A 127 2.25 23.08 -15.50
C VAL A 127 3.72 23.46 -15.31
N GLN A 128 4.48 22.66 -14.56
CA GLN A 128 5.92 22.93 -14.33
C GLN A 128 6.74 22.85 -15.61
N LYS A 129 6.43 21.92 -16.52
CA LYS A 129 7.11 21.79 -17.82
C LYS A 129 6.88 23.02 -18.69
N LYS A 130 5.65 23.54 -18.76
CA LYS A 130 5.34 24.81 -19.45
C LYS A 130 6.11 25.99 -18.88
N LYS A 131 6.31 26.03 -17.56
CA LYS A 131 7.09 27.07 -16.87
C LYS A 131 8.61 26.84 -16.94
N LYS A 132 9.08 25.75 -17.53
CA LYS A 132 10.49 25.33 -17.55
C LYS A 132 11.09 25.15 -16.13
N LEU A 133 10.25 24.72 -15.18
CA LEU A 133 10.64 24.50 -13.78
C LEU A 133 10.75 23.02 -13.41
N LEU A 134 10.24 22.11 -14.24
CA LEU A 134 10.30 20.68 -13.97
C LEU A 134 11.76 20.18 -14.03
N PRO A 135 12.30 19.56 -12.96
CA PRO A 135 13.62 18.94 -12.99
C PRO A 135 13.71 17.88 -14.08
N LYS A 136 14.85 17.79 -14.78
CA LYS A 136 15.06 16.77 -15.83
C LYS A 136 14.92 15.34 -15.31
N SER A 137 15.29 15.09 -14.06
CA SER A 137 15.14 13.79 -13.40
C SER A 137 13.68 13.33 -13.31
N ASP A 138 12.74 14.28 -13.24
CA ASP A 138 11.32 13.99 -13.04
C ASP A 138 10.59 13.78 -14.38
N ASP A 139 11.22 14.12 -15.50
CA ASP A 139 10.69 13.95 -16.87
C ASP A 139 11.19 12.65 -17.54
N VAL A 140 11.88 11.77 -16.78
CA VAL A 140 12.36 10.48 -17.29
C VAL A 140 11.34 9.38 -16.94
N PRO A 141 10.98 8.50 -17.89
CA PRO A 141 10.17 7.33 -17.57
C PRO A 141 10.94 6.40 -16.61
N LEU A 142 10.21 5.55 -15.88
CA LEU A 142 10.86 4.49 -15.10
C LEU A 142 11.71 3.62 -16.04
N PRO A 143 12.98 3.35 -15.70
CA PRO A 143 13.91 2.65 -16.59
C PRO A 143 13.65 1.14 -16.68
N PHE A 144 12.60 0.64 -16.04
CA PHE A 144 12.22 -0.76 -16.01
C PHE A 144 10.70 -0.90 -15.97
N SER A 145 10.21 -2.06 -16.43
CA SER A 145 8.85 -2.52 -16.20
C SER A 145 8.84 -3.60 -15.13
N THR A 146 7.74 -3.68 -14.38
CA THR A 146 7.51 -4.75 -13.42
C THR A 146 6.19 -5.40 -13.77
N VAL A 147 6.21 -6.73 -13.94
CA VAL A 147 5.00 -7.54 -14.09
C VAL A 147 4.74 -8.23 -12.76
N CYS A 148 3.59 -7.96 -12.17
CA CYS A 148 3.13 -8.64 -10.96
C CYS A 148 1.90 -9.48 -11.32
N LEU A 149 2.02 -10.80 -11.16
CA LEU A 149 0.90 -11.73 -11.27
C LEU A 149 0.41 -12.06 -9.87
N VAL A 150 -0.88 -11.86 -9.61
CA VAL A 150 -1.49 -12.12 -8.31
C VAL A 150 -2.53 -13.23 -8.48
N GLY A 151 -2.31 -14.35 -7.79
CA GLY A 151 -3.30 -15.40 -7.62
C GLY A 151 -4.01 -15.27 -6.28
N GLN A 152 -5.32 -15.48 -6.26
CA GLN A 152 -6.10 -15.61 -5.02
C GLN A 152 -6.89 -16.92 -5.09
N THR A 153 -6.97 -17.61 -3.96
CA THR A 153 -7.84 -18.78 -3.83
C THR A 153 -9.25 -18.33 -3.46
N VAL A 154 -10.22 -19.23 -3.62
CA VAL A 154 -11.47 -19.17 -2.84
C VAL A 154 -11.14 -19.39 -1.34
N PRO A 155 -12.06 -19.06 -0.41
CA PRO A 155 -11.90 -19.44 0.98
C PRO A 155 -11.62 -20.94 1.10
N LEU A 156 -10.52 -21.28 1.78
CA LEU A 156 -10.06 -22.64 1.96
C LEU A 156 -10.55 -23.19 3.30
N ASN A 157 -10.88 -24.48 3.35
CA ASN A 157 -11.31 -25.16 4.57
C ASN A 157 -10.12 -25.38 5.51
N PRO A 158 -10.09 -24.83 6.74
CA PRO A 158 -8.98 -25.04 7.68
C PRO A 158 -8.79 -26.49 8.12
N GLU A 159 -9.80 -27.35 8.00
CA GLU A 159 -9.66 -28.79 8.27
C GLU A 159 -8.86 -29.50 7.18
N GLU A 160 -9.03 -29.09 5.92
CA GLU A 160 -8.25 -29.60 4.78
C GLU A 160 -6.87 -28.94 4.68
N TYR A 161 -6.76 -27.69 5.13
CA TYR A 161 -5.53 -26.90 5.13
C TYR A 161 -5.17 -26.45 6.56
N PRO A 162 -4.60 -27.33 7.40
CA PRO A 162 -4.30 -27.03 8.80
C PRO A 162 -3.38 -25.82 9.02
N LEU A 163 -2.56 -25.46 8.01
CA LEU A 163 -1.73 -24.25 8.01
C LEU A 163 -2.55 -22.97 8.21
N LEU A 164 -3.84 -22.96 7.87
CA LEU A 164 -4.71 -21.81 8.09
C LEU A 164 -5.02 -21.58 9.58
N LYS A 165 -4.90 -22.62 10.40
CA LYS A 165 -5.10 -22.57 11.86
C LYS A 165 -3.89 -21.99 12.60
N THR A 166 -2.76 -21.78 11.93
CA THR A 166 -1.59 -21.19 12.60
C THR A 166 -1.86 -19.73 12.99
N PRO A 167 -1.36 -19.30 14.16
CA PRO A 167 -1.55 -17.93 14.64
C PRO A 167 -0.75 -16.91 13.82
N HIS A 168 0.26 -17.36 13.08
CA HIS A 168 1.10 -16.53 12.20
C HIS A 168 0.83 -16.86 10.74
N SER A 169 1.14 -15.92 9.85
CA SER A 169 1.13 -16.15 8.41
C SER A 169 2.29 -17.02 7.99
N VAL A 170 2.03 -17.99 7.12
CA VAL A 170 3.08 -18.74 6.41
C VAL A 170 3.48 -17.94 5.19
N PHE A 171 4.71 -17.43 5.16
CA PHE A 171 5.23 -16.62 4.06
C PHE A 171 6.39 -17.34 3.39
N ASN A 172 6.18 -17.75 2.14
CA ASN A 172 7.17 -18.48 1.33
C ASN A 172 7.64 -17.57 0.19
N ALA A 173 8.94 -17.46 0.01
CA ALA A 173 9.54 -16.85 -1.18
C ALA A 173 10.24 -17.95 -1.98
N MET A 174 9.90 -18.07 -3.26
CA MET A 174 10.55 -19.01 -4.17
C MET A 174 11.65 -18.30 -4.94
N LEU A 175 12.79 -18.96 -5.09
CA LEU A 175 13.93 -18.46 -5.86
C LEU A 175 14.15 -19.37 -7.06
N GLY A 176 14.03 -18.82 -8.26
CA GLY A 176 14.40 -19.52 -9.49
C GLY A 176 15.91 -19.50 -9.70
N GLN A 177 16.45 -20.62 -10.16
CA GLN A 177 17.80 -20.66 -10.72
C GLN A 177 17.73 -20.58 -12.24
N GLY A 178 18.34 -19.53 -12.81
CA GLY A 178 18.51 -19.41 -14.27
C GLY A 178 17.22 -19.18 -15.08
N SER A 179 16.08 -18.94 -14.43
CA SER A 179 14.83 -18.57 -15.10
C SER A 179 14.58 -17.04 -15.01
N PRO A 180 14.11 -16.38 -16.08
CA PRO A 180 13.70 -14.98 -16.02
C PRO A 180 12.41 -14.76 -15.20
N TYR A 181 11.70 -15.84 -14.85
CA TYR A 181 10.47 -15.80 -14.05
C TYR A 181 10.53 -16.88 -12.98
N SER A 182 10.43 -16.47 -11.71
CA SER A 182 10.33 -17.36 -10.54
C SER A 182 9.45 -16.77 -9.47
#